data_AF-A0A7C3Q744-F1
#
_entry.id   AF-A0A7C3Q744-F1
#
_cell.length_a   1.000
_cell.length_b   1.000
_cell.length_c   1.000
_cell.angle_alpha   90.00
_cell.angle_beta   90.00
_cell.angle_gamma   90.00
#
_symmetry.space_group_name_H-M   'P 1'
#
loop_
_entity.id
_entity.type
_entity.pdbx_description
1 polymer ?
#
loop_
_entity_poly.entity_id
_entity_poly.type
_entity_poly.pdbx_seq_one_letter_code
_entity_poly.pdbx_strand_id
1 'polypeptide(L)'
;MEIQFATTLYIIVMNTALAFTVVKMLRHNSTEAKTMKMAFMIFGSWLLATLLLFGNNTVLPNDISSFALFSIILVGVGLAGFVLSPLFKALVTLPQEFLLMPQAFRMFFGAGFIIEAVFGIIPAGYGAVDGILHIATAFLATTLAIYVARGAKVTKSLVLVNLFGLLDIVVVAAGIAFFILGDIGIEHNVFYAVFFAAPIFIWLHLISLYKVYKDSKKVS
;
A
#
# COMPACT_ATOMS: atom_id res chain seq x y z
N MET A 1 24.18 11.12 -3.06
CA MET A 1 23.56 11.77 -1.88
C MET A 1 22.31 12.56 -2.27
N GLU A 2 22.36 13.45 -3.26
CA GLU A 2 21.19 14.24 -3.67
C GLU A 2 20.01 13.41 -4.21
N ILE A 3 20.28 12.35 -4.97
CA ILE A 3 19.23 11.51 -5.59
C ILE A 3 18.46 10.70 -4.53
N GLN A 4 19.15 10.06 -3.59
CA GLN A 4 18.51 9.27 -2.52
C GLN A 4 17.66 10.16 -1.59
N PHE A 5 18.10 11.40 -1.35
CA PHE A 5 17.27 12.38 -0.67
C PHE A 5 16.01 12.72 -1.48
N ALA A 6 16.14 12.94 -2.79
CA ALA A 6 15.02 13.23 -3.67
C ALA A 6 14.01 12.06 -3.74
N THR A 7 14.47 10.81 -3.83
CA THR A 7 13.57 9.65 -3.85
C THR A 7 12.94 9.38 -2.48
N THR A 8 13.64 9.69 -1.39
CA THR A 8 13.05 9.69 -0.05
C THR A 8 11.92 10.71 0.07
N LEU A 9 12.17 11.96 -0.33
CA LEU A 9 11.14 13.01 -0.34
C LEU A 9 9.95 12.61 -1.21
N TYR A 10 10.21 12.01 -2.37
CA TYR A 10 9.19 11.47 -3.25
C TYR A 10 8.29 10.45 -2.53
N ILE A 11 8.86 9.42 -1.89
CA ILE A 11 8.10 8.41 -1.14
C ILE A 11 7.26 9.04 -0.03
N ILE A 12 7.81 10.02 0.70
CA ILE A 12 7.08 10.73 1.76
C ILE A 12 5.89 11.50 1.19
N VAL A 13 6.07 12.20 0.07
CA VAL A 13 4.99 12.90 -0.64
C VAL A 13 3.93 11.90 -1.11
N MET A 14 4.33 10.76 -1.66
CA MET A 14 3.39 9.73 -2.12
C MET A 14 2.58 9.11 -0.97
N ASN A 15 3.23 8.78 0.15
CA ASN A 15 2.56 8.31 1.37
C ASN A 15 1.56 9.36 1.90
N THR A 16 1.97 10.62 1.91
CA THR A 16 1.11 11.73 2.33
C THR A 16 -0.11 11.86 1.42
N ALA A 17 0.09 11.80 0.09
CA ALA A 17 -0.99 11.85 -0.89
C ALA A 17 -1.95 10.66 -0.78
N LEU A 18 -1.44 9.46 -0.52
CA LEU A 18 -2.25 8.28 -0.24
C LEU A 18 -3.12 8.48 1.01
N ALA A 19 -2.52 8.92 2.11
CA ALA A 19 -3.23 9.20 3.36
C ALA A 19 -4.37 10.20 3.15
N PHE A 20 -4.08 11.33 2.47
CA PHE A 20 -5.09 12.33 2.16
C PHE A 20 -6.21 11.78 1.25
N THR A 21 -5.87 10.92 0.30
CA THR A 21 -6.86 10.29 -0.58
C THR A 21 -7.81 9.40 0.20
N VAL A 22 -7.29 8.53 1.07
CA VAL A 22 -8.14 7.64 1.88
C VAL A 22 -9.04 8.45 2.82
N VAL A 23 -8.50 9.50 3.43
CA VAL A 23 -9.29 10.43 4.26
C VAL A 23 -10.39 11.11 3.43
N LYS A 24 -10.08 11.62 2.23
CA LYS A 24 -11.07 12.25 1.34
C LYS A 24 -12.15 11.27 0.88
N MET A 25 -11.80 10.02 0.58
CA MET A 25 -12.76 8.97 0.23
C MET A 25 -13.73 8.70 1.37
N LEU A 26 -13.21 8.58 2.61
CA LEU A 26 -14.05 8.44 3.80
C LEU A 26 -14.99 9.63 3.97
N ARG A 27 -14.54 10.86 3.66
CA ARG A 27 -15.39 12.07 3.72
C ARG A 27 -16.56 12.01 2.76
N HIS A 28 -16.32 11.48 1.57
CA HIS A 28 -17.34 11.44 0.53
C HIS A 28 -18.49 10.49 0.90
N ASN A 29 -18.20 9.42 1.64
CA ASN A 29 -19.17 8.39 1.98
C ASN A 29 -19.70 8.46 3.42
N SER A 30 -18.93 9.03 4.36
CA SER A 30 -19.31 9.24 5.76
C SER A 30 -19.32 10.73 6.07
N THR A 31 -20.50 11.28 6.35
CA THR A 31 -20.69 12.69 6.75
C THR A 31 -20.29 12.95 8.20
N GLU A 32 -20.00 11.91 8.99
CA GLU A 32 -19.63 12.07 10.39
C GLU A 32 -18.25 12.71 10.56
N ALA A 33 -18.24 13.93 11.09
CA ALA A 33 -17.00 14.66 11.42
C ALA A 33 -16.06 13.87 12.36
N LYS A 34 -16.62 12.98 13.19
CA LYS A 34 -15.85 12.11 14.10
C LYS A 34 -14.98 11.11 13.33
N THR A 35 -15.55 10.41 12.35
CA THR A 35 -14.83 9.46 11.49
C THR A 35 -13.70 10.14 10.73
N MET A 36 -13.95 11.36 10.25
CA MET A 36 -12.95 12.16 9.55
C MET A 36 -11.77 12.57 10.42
N LYS A 37 -12.05 13.09 11.63
CA LYS A 37 -11.00 13.42 12.60
C LYS A 37 -10.20 12.18 12.99
N MET A 38 -10.88 11.06 13.22
CA MET A 38 -10.24 9.79 13.56
C MET A 38 -9.34 9.29 12.43
N ALA A 39 -9.79 9.33 11.18
CA ALA A 39 -8.98 8.95 10.03
C ALA A 39 -7.73 9.83 9.90
N PHE A 40 -7.89 11.15 10.02
CA PHE A 40 -6.76 12.08 9.98
C PHE A 40 -5.75 11.80 11.10
N MET A 41 -6.22 11.57 12.33
CA MET A 41 -5.35 11.24 13.46
C MET A 41 -4.63 9.91 13.24
N ILE A 42 -5.32 8.87 12.78
CA ILE A 42 -4.73 7.54 12.54
C ILE A 42 -3.67 7.60 11.44
N PHE A 43 -4.00 8.13 10.26
CA PHE A 43 -3.04 8.16 9.16
C PHE A 43 -1.91 9.16 9.42
N GLY A 44 -2.19 10.29 10.07
CA GLY A 44 -1.17 11.27 10.44
C GLY A 44 -0.20 10.75 11.49
N SER A 45 -0.71 10.12 12.56
CA SER A 45 0.15 9.54 13.61
C SER A 45 0.95 8.35 13.11
N TRP A 46 0.34 7.49 12.27
CA TRP A 46 1.05 6.37 11.67
C TRP A 46 2.13 6.85 10.70
N LEU A 47 1.85 7.81 9.82
CA LEU A 47 2.87 8.35 8.93
C LEU A 47 4.02 8.97 9.72
N LEU A 48 3.70 9.79 10.73
CA LEU A 48 4.73 10.38 11.60
C LEU A 48 5.54 9.30 12.34
N ALA A 49 4.88 8.27 12.88
CA ALA A 49 5.56 7.17 13.54
C ALA A 49 6.50 6.45 12.57
N THR A 50 6.06 6.14 11.35
CA THR A 50 6.90 5.51 10.32
C THR A 50 8.11 6.40 9.98
N LEU A 51 7.92 7.72 9.85
CA LEU A 51 9.03 8.65 9.60
C LEU A 51 10.03 8.69 10.75
N LEU A 52 9.58 8.71 12.00
CA LEU A 52 10.46 8.76 13.18
C LEU A 52 11.18 7.43 13.43
N LEU A 53 10.49 6.30 13.20
CA LEU A 53 11.03 4.97 13.43
C LEU A 53 12.10 4.62 12.39
N PHE A 54 11.83 4.85 11.11
CA PHE A 54 12.75 4.50 10.03
C PHE A 54 13.72 5.62 9.67
N GLY A 55 13.43 6.89 10.01
CA GLY A 55 14.35 8.01 9.79
C GLY A 55 15.54 8.05 10.74
N ASN A 56 15.46 7.38 11.88
CA ASN A 56 16.55 7.33 12.87
C ASN A 56 17.40 6.05 12.77
N ASN A 57 17.05 5.09 11.89
CA ASN A 57 17.73 3.80 11.73
C ASN A 57 17.90 3.00 13.04
N THR A 58 17.05 3.22 14.05
CA THR A 58 17.18 2.59 15.38
C THR A 58 16.29 1.36 15.57
N VAL A 59 15.38 1.10 14.64
CA VAL A 59 14.28 0.14 14.84
C VAL A 59 14.60 -1.25 14.32
N LEU A 60 15.33 -1.32 13.21
CA LEU A 60 15.81 -2.58 12.65
C LEU A 60 17.30 -2.74 12.99
N PRO A 61 17.74 -3.92 13.45
CA PRO A 61 19.15 -4.19 13.65
C PRO A 61 19.86 -4.38 12.29
N ASN A 62 21.09 -3.87 12.16
CA ASN A 62 21.86 -3.93 10.91
C ASN A 62 22.14 -5.36 10.44
N ASP A 63 22.17 -6.33 11.36
CA ASP A 63 22.40 -7.76 11.12
C ASP A 63 21.09 -8.57 11.06
N ILE A 64 19.95 -7.91 10.82
CA ILE A 64 18.67 -8.60 10.71
C ILE A 64 18.70 -9.65 9.58
N SER A 65 18.31 -10.88 9.91
CA SER A 65 18.16 -11.92 8.89
C SER A 65 16.97 -11.61 7.96
N SER A 66 17.06 -12.04 6.70
CA SER A 66 15.97 -11.93 5.72
C SER A 66 14.64 -12.49 6.24
N PHE A 67 14.68 -13.64 6.91
CA PHE A 67 13.48 -14.25 7.49
C PHE A 67 12.86 -13.40 8.61
N ALA A 68 13.71 -12.83 9.49
CA ALA A 68 13.25 -11.93 10.54
C ALA A 68 12.63 -10.67 9.94
N LEU A 69 13.26 -10.04 8.95
CA LEU A 69 12.73 -8.86 8.28
C LEU A 69 11.37 -9.16 7.62
N PHE A 70 11.28 -10.25 6.86
CA PHE A 70 10.03 -10.67 6.23
C PHE A 70 8.92 -10.90 7.27
N SER A 71 9.25 -11.54 8.39
CA SER A 71 8.31 -11.75 9.49
C SER A 71 7.83 -10.44 10.11
N ILE A 72 8.73 -9.46 10.31
CA ILE A 72 8.38 -8.12 10.79
C ILE A 72 7.45 -7.41 9.81
N ILE A 73 7.71 -7.50 8.50
CA ILE A 73 6.83 -6.91 7.47
C ILE A 73 5.42 -7.52 7.57
N LEU A 74 5.31 -8.85 7.67
CA LEU A 74 4.02 -9.53 7.81
C LEU A 74 3.29 -9.14 9.10
N VAL A 75 4.00 -9.07 10.22
CA VAL A 75 3.45 -8.60 11.50
C VAL A 75 2.98 -7.14 11.38
N GLY A 76 3.75 -6.27 10.73
CA GLY A 76 3.38 -4.88 10.47
C GLY A 76 2.08 -4.76 9.66
N VAL A 77 1.92 -5.58 8.63
CA VAL A 77 0.66 -5.68 7.86
C VAL A 77 -0.51 -6.14 8.74
N GLY A 78 -0.30 -7.13 9.59
CA GLY A 78 -1.30 -7.59 10.55
C GLY A 78 -1.69 -6.50 11.56
N LEU A 79 -0.71 -5.80 12.12
CA LEU A 79 -0.87 -4.69 13.05
C LEU A 79 -1.64 -3.52 12.42
N ALA A 80 -1.44 -3.25 11.13
CA ALA A 80 -2.22 -2.27 10.40
C ALA A 80 -3.74 -2.56 10.45
N GLY A 81 -4.15 -3.82 10.58
CA GLY A 81 -5.56 -4.18 10.78
C GLY A 81 -6.14 -3.65 12.08
N PHE A 82 -5.36 -3.72 13.16
CA PHE A 82 -5.74 -3.16 14.46
C PHE A 82 -5.79 -1.63 14.39
N VAL A 83 -4.80 -1.01 13.72
CA VAL A 83 -4.76 0.45 13.51
C VAL A 83 -5.98 0.93 12.69
N LEU A 84 -6.39 0.17 11.67
CA LEU A 84 -7.55 0.48 10.83
C LEU A 84 -8.89 0.02 11.42
N SER A 85 -8.89 -0.79 12.48
CA SER A 85 -10.11 -1.34 13.09
C SER A 85 -11.15 -0.27 13.48
N PRO A 86 -10.79 0.94 13.98
CA PRO A 86 -11.78 1.97 14.29
C PRO A 86 -12.47 2.51 13.03
N LEU A 87 -11.81 2.43 11.88
CA LEU A 87 -12.29 2.90 10.58
C LEU A 87 -12.96 1.77 9.77
N PHE A 88 -12.87 0.51 10.21
CA PHE A 88 -13.30 -0.64 9.43
C PHE A 88 -14.76 -0.54 8.96
N LYS A 89 -15.67 -0.12 9.84
CA LYS A 89 -17.09 0.08 9.47
C LYS A 89 -17.25 1.10 8.36
N ALA A 90 -16.55 2.23 8.44
CA ALA A 90 -16.60 3.29 7.44
C ALA A 90 -15.93 2.88 6.12
N LEU A 91 -14.89 2.05 6.17
CA LEU A 91 -14.24 1.50 4.98
C LEU A 91 -15.12 0.47 4.27
N VAL A 92 -15.80 -0.42 5.00
CA VAL A 92 -16.69 -1.44 4.43
C VAL A 92 -17.92 -0.81 3.76
N THR A 93 -18.37 0.37 4.21
CA THR A 93 -19.49 1.08 3.59
C THR A 93 -19.11 1.82 2.32
N LEU A 94 -17.81 1.98 2.01
CA LEU A 94 -17.38 2.66 0.79
C LEU A 94 -17.88 1.90 -0.45
N PRO A 95 -18.31 2.60 -1.51
CA PRO A 95 -18.45 2.03 -2.85
C PRO A 95 -17.22 1.25 -3.30
N GLN A 96 -17.43 0.24 -4.13
CA GLN A 96 -16.40 -0.74 -4.49
C GLN A 96 -15.27 -0.09 -5.30
N GLU A 97 -15.60 0.86 -6.16
CA GLU A 97 -14.67 1.68 -6.94
C GLU A 97 -13.75 2.52 -6.04
N PHE A 98 -14.22 3.01 -4.89
CA PHE A 98 -13.37 3.76 -3.98
C PHE A 98 -12.37 2.88 -3.25
N LEU A 99 -12.65 1.59 -3.04
CA LEU A 99 -11.64 0.68 -2.48
C LEU A 99 -10.51 0.36 -3.47
N LEU A 100 -10.79 0.49 -4.78
CA LEU A 100 -9.82 0.24 -5.85
C LEU A 100 -9.05 1.50 -6.26
N MET A 101 -9.66 2.68 -6.15
CA MET A 101 -9.08 3.94 -6.64
C MET A 101 -7.72 4.29 -6.00
N PRO A 102 -7.48 4.10 -4.69
CA PRO A 102 -6.15 4.32 -4.10
C PRO A 102 -5.05 3.48 -4.74
N GLN A 103 -5.39 2.33 -5.33
CA GLN A 103 -4.39 1.47 -5.98
C GLN A 103 -3.71 2.18 -7.16
N ALA A 104 -4.32 3.24 -7.73
CA ALA A 104 -3.67 4.09 -8.72
C ALA A 104 -2.32 4.66 -8.22
N PHE A 105 -2.19 4.91 -6.91
CA PHE A 105 -0.93 5.39 -6.32
C PHE A 105 0.21 4.39 -6.47
N ARG A 106 -0.07 3.08 -6.60
CA ARG A 106 0.94 2.06 -6.84
C ARG A 106 1.74 2.33 -8.12
N MET A 107 1.12 2.93 -9.15
CA MET A 107 1.82 3.29 -10.38
C MET A 107 2.98 4.25 -10.12
N PHE A 108 2.79 5.20 -9.18
CA PHE A 108 3.81 6.16 -8.80
C PHE A 108 4.90 5.50 -7.94
N PHE A 109 4.54 4.65 -6.98
CA PHE A 109 5.55 3.86 -6.25
C PHE A 109 6.38 2.99 -7.21
N GLY A 110 5.73 2.30 -8.15
CA GLY A 110 6.41 1.51 -9.17
C GLY A 110 7.33 2.33 -10.07
N ALA A 111 6.89 3.52 -10.49
CA ALA A 111 7.76 4.46 -11.23
C ALA A 111 8.96 4.91 -10.39
N GLY A 112 8.77 5.15 -9.09
CA GLY A 112 9.85 5.47 -8.15
C GLY A 112 10.91 4.37 -8.09
N PHE A 113 10.51 3.10 -7.98
CA PHE A 113 11.45 1.97 -7.98
C PHE A 113 12.18 1.80 -9.31
N ILE A 114 11.52 2.03 -10.45
CA ILE A 114 12.19 2.03 -11.76
C ILE A 114 13.24 3.14 -11.83
N ILE A 115 12.92 4.34 -11.33
CA ILE A 115 13.86 5.46 -11.25
C ILE A 115 15.07 5.10 -10.38
N GLU A 116 14.84 4.52 -9.19
CA GLU A 116 15.92 4.07 -8.31
C GLU A 116 16.79 3.00 -8.97
N ALA A 117 16.19 2.08 -9.73
CA ALA A 117 16.93 1.09 -10.52
C ALA A 117 17.79 1.72 -11.62
N VAL A 118 17.25 2.72 -12.34
CA VAL A 118 17.99 3.47 -13.38
C VAL A 118 19.20 4.18 -12.79
N PHE A 119 19.07 4.71 -11.58
CA PHE A 119 20.17 5.37 -10.86
C PHE A 119 21.08 4.42 -10.09
N GLY A 120 20.83 3.10 -10.15
CA GLY A 120 21.64 2.09 -9.45
C GLY A 120 21.52 2.14 -7.93
N ILE A 121 20.44 2.74 -7.40
CA ILE A 121 20.14 2.77 -5.96
C ILE A 121 19.63 1.40 -5.49
N ILE A 122 18.83 0.74 -6.34
CA ILE A 122 18.37 -0.63 -6.14
C ILE A 122 18.77 -1.51 -7.33
N PRO A 123 18.88 -2.84 -7.15
CA PRO A 123 19.20 -3.75 -8.25
C PRO A 123 18.20 -3.65 -9.42
N ALA A 124 18.72 -3.52 -10.64
CA ALA A 124 17.90 -3.27 -11.83
C ALA A 124 16.81 -4.33 -12.07
N GLY A 125 17.14 -5.61 -11.87
CA GLY A 125 16.18 -6.71 -12.01
C GLY A 125 15.02 -6.60 -11.02
N TYR A 126 15.33 -6.26 -9.76
CA TYR A 126 14.30 -6.06 -8.74
C TYR A 126 13.44 -4.84 -9.09
N GLY A 127 14.03 -3.67 -9.34
CA GLY A 127 13.26 -2.45 -9.61
C GLY A 127 12.39 -2.54 -10.86
N ALA A 128 12.82 -3.29 -11.89
CA ALA A 128 12.00 -3.57 -13.06
C ALA A 128 10.79 -4.45 -12.73
N VAL A 129 11.00 -5.58 -12.03
CA VAL A 129 9.91 -6.50 -11.66
C VAL A 129 8.93 -5.80 -10.71
N ASP A 130 9.44 -5.17 -9.67
CA ASP A 130 8.66 -4.43 -8.68
C ASP A 130 7.83 -3.31 -9.33
N GLY A 131 8.48 -2.51 -10.17
CA GLY A 131 7.84 -1.43 -10.92
C GLY A 131 6.72 -1.92 -11.84
N ILE A 132 6.99 -2.97 -12.63
CA ILE A 132 6.00 -3.54 -13.56
C ILE A 132 4.78 -4.09 -12.80
N LEU A 133 5.00 -4.83 -11.71
CA LEU A 133 3.91 -5.41 -10.92
C LEU A 133 3.04 -4.30 -10.30
N HIS A 134 3.64 -3.29 -9.69
CA HIS A 134 2.93 -2.16 -9.12
C HIS A 134 2.10 -1.40 -10.17
N ILE A 135 2.69 -1.11 -11.34
CA ILE A 135 2.01 -0.40 -12.43
C ILE A 135 0.88 -1.24 -13.00
N ALA A 136 1.08 -2.55 -13.20
CA ALA A 136 0.05 -3.46 -13.68
C ALA A 136 -1.13 -3.54 -12.70
N THR A 137 -0.87 -3.71 -11.40
CA THR A 137 -1.90 -3.71 -10.36
C THR A 137 -2.66 -2.40 -10.34
N ALA A 138 -1.96 -1.26 -10.40
CA ALA A 138 -2.57 0.06 -10.42
C ALA A 138 -3.50 0.25 -11.62
N PHE A 139 -3.02 -0.12 -12.81
CA PHE A 139 -3.77 -0.03 -14.05
C PHE A 139 -5.04 -0.88 -14.00
N LEU A 140 -4.90 -2.18 -13.68
CA LEU A 140 -6.03 -3.11 -13.60
C LEU A 140 -7.07 -2.67 -12.56
N ALA A 141 -6.64 -2.25 -11.37
CA ALA A 141 -7.53 -1.77 -10.32
C ALA A 141 -8.27 -0.49 -10.73
N THR A 142 -7.59 0.46 -11.37
CA THR A 142 -8.19 1.73 -11.81
C THR A 142 -9.18 1.51 -12.95
N THR A 143 -8.82 0.70 -13.95
CA THR A 143 -9.74 0.30 -15.03
C THR A 143 -11.00 -0.35 -14.47
N LEU A 144 -10.83 -1.25 -13.49
CA LEU A 144 -11.95 -1.92 -12.86
C LEU A 144 -12.80 -0.98 -12.00
N ALA A 145 -12.19 -0.03 -11.30
CA ALA A 145 -12.89 1.02 -10.58
C ALA A 145 -13.81 1.83 -11.51
N ILE A 146 -13.33 2.18 -12.71
CA ILE A 146 -14.13 2.89 -13.72
C ILE A 146 -15.30 2.03 -14.22
N TYR A 147 -15.07 0.74 -14.51
CA TYR A 147 -16.16 -0.15 -14.92
C TYR A 147 -17.23 -0.31 -13.85
N VAL A 148 -16.82 -0.48 -12.59
CA VAL A 148 -17.72 -0.56 -11.44
C VAL A 148 -18.51 0.73 -11.26
N ALA A 149 -17.86 1.89 -11.34
CA ALA A 149 -18.52 3.20 -11.24
C ALA A 149 -19.56 3.43 -12.35
N ARG A 150 -19.41 2.77 -13.50
CA ARG A 150 -20.37 2.76 -14.61
C ARG A 150 -21.48 1.70 -14.46
N GLY A 151 -21.53 0.99 -13.34
CA GLY A 151 -22.55 -0.02 -13.05
C GLY A 151 -22.29 -1.40 -13.68
N ALA A 152 -21.08 -1.66 -14.19
CA ALA A 152 -20.75 -2.97 -14.77
C ALA A 152 -20.68 -4.06 -13.70
N LYS A 153 -21.25 -5.24 -13.99
CA LYS A 153 -21.18 -6.43 -13.12
C LYS A 153 -19.89 -7.21 -13.38
N VAL A 154 -18.86 -6.94 -12.60
CA VAL A 154 -17.49 -7.44 -12.84
C VAL A 154 -16.93 -8.27 -11.68
N THR A 155 -17.77 -9.05 -11.00
CA THR A 155 -17.43 -9.80 -9.77
C THR A 155 -16.19 -10.69 -9.91
N LYS A 156 -16.08 -11.48 -10.99
CA LYS A 156 -14.91 -12.36 -11.21
C LYS A 156 -13.63 -11.55 -11.40
N SER A 157 -13.70 -10.47 -12.17
CA SER A 157 -12.57 -9.56 -12.38
C SER A 157 -12.17 -8.85 -11.09
N LEU A 158 -13.13 -8.51 -10.23
CA LEU A 158 -12.86 -7.96 -8.90
C LEU A 158 -12.05 -8.95 -8.06
N VAL A 159 -12.46 -10.21 -8.00
CA VAL A 159 -11.67 -11.22 -7.28
C VAL A 159 -10.25 -11.32 -7.85
N LEU A 160 -10.13 -11.46 -9.17
CA LEU A 160 -8.84 -11.62 -9.83
C LEU A 160 -7.90 -10.44 -9.58
N VAL A 161 -8.38 -9.20 -9.76
CA VAL A 161 -7.55 -7.99 -9.59
C VAL A 161 -7.13 -7.79 -8.14
N ASN A 162 -7.99 -8.09 -7.16
CA ASN A 162 -7.59 -7.98 -5.77
C ASN A 162 -6.59 -9.08 -5.37
N LEU A 163 -6.77 -10.32 -5.85
CA LEU A 163 -5.79 -11.38 -5.61
C LEU A 163 -4.45 -11.09 -6.28
N PHE A 164 -4.46 -10.53 -7.50
CA PHE A 164 -3.25 -10.09 -8.18
C PHE A 164 -2.53 -9.00 -7.39
N GLY A 165 -3.25 -7.98 -6.91
CA GLY A 165 -2.66 -6.93 -6.07
C GLY A 165 -2.12 -7.43 -4.73
N LEU A 166 -2.76 -8.42 -4.11
CA LEU A 166 -2.23 -9.07 -2.91
C LEU A 166 -0.95 -9.87 -3.20
N LEU A 167 -0.93 -10.63 -4.31
CA LEU A 167 0.24 -11.38 -4.74
C LEU A 167 1.43 -10.46 -5.04
N ASP A 168 1.18 -9.37 -5.78
CA ASP A 168 2.16 -8.32 -6.05
C ASP A 168 2.82 -7.84 -4.74
N ILE A 169 2.04 -7.44 -3.73
CA ILE A 169 2.61 -6.97 -2.46
C ILE A 169 3.43 -8.06 -1.74
N VAL A 170 3.01 -9.32 -1.79
CA VAL A 170 3.77 -10.43 -1.18
C VAL A 170 5.10 -10.66 -1.91
N VAL A 171 5.08 -10.65 -3.25
CA VAL A 171 6.28 -10.81 -4.08
C VAL A 171 7.27 -9.69 -3.79
N VAL A 172 6.79 -8.46 -3.67
CA VAL A 172 7.60 -7.28 -3.35
C VAL A 172 8.19 -7.38 -1.94
N ALA A 173 7.37 -7.69 -0.94
CA ALA A 173 7.84 -7.85 0.44
C ALA A 173 8.91 -8.97 0.57
N ALA A 174 8.71 -10.09 -0.14
CA ALA A 174 9.70 -11.16 -0.20
C ALA A 174 10.96 -10.72 -0.98
N GLY A 175 10.78 -9.99 -2.08
CA GLY A 175 11.85 -9.39 -2.86
C GLY A 175 12.78 -8.51 -2.01
N ILE A 176 12.20 -7.61 -1.24
CA ILE A 176 12.93 -6.73 -0.30
C ILE A 176 13.73 -7.57 0.68
N ALA A 177 13.08 -8.50 1.38
CA ALA A 177 13.71 -9.23 2.47
C ALA A 177 14.78 -10.22 2.02
N PHE A 178 14.54 -10.96 0.94
CA PHE A 178 15.36 -12.10 0.55
C PHE A 178 16.32 -11.81 -0.62
N PHE A 179 16.06 -10.79 -1.44
CA PHE A 179 16.84 -10.57 -2.65
C PHE A 179 17.66 -9.29 -2.61
N ILE A 180 17.12 -8.20 -2.07
CA ILE A 180 17.80 -6.89 -2.16
C ILE A 180 18.28 -6.33 -0.82
N LEU A 181 17.87 -6.90 0.32
CA LEU A 181 18.26 -6.37 1.64
C LEU A 181 19.77 -6.15 1.78
N GLY A 182 20.59 -7.09 1.28
CA GLY A 182 22.04 -6.97 1.32
C GLY A 182 22.61 -5.86 0.42
N ASP A 183 21.87 -5.47 -0.62
CA ASP A 183 22.27 -4.42 -1.55
C ASP A 183 21.86 -3.02 -1.08
N ILE A 184 20.66 -2.91 -0.47
CA ILE A 184 20.05 -1.61 -0.14
C ILE A 184 20.19 -1.21 1.34
N GLY A 185 20.47 -2.17 2.23
CA GLY A 185 20.52 -1.94 3.67
C GLY A 185 19.14 -1.72 4.32
N ILE A 186 19.12 -1.60 5.65
CA ILE A 186 17.89 -1.38 6.43
C ILE A 186 17.49 0.10 6.53
N GLU A 187 18.39 1.00 6.18
CA GLU A 187 18.24 2.45 6.15
C GLU A 187 17.55 2.95 4.88
N HIS A 188 17.26 2.05 3.94
CA HIS A 188 16.69 2.41 2.66
C HIS A 188 15.28 2.99 2.79
N ASN A 189 14.97 3.99 1.97
CA ASN A 189 13.69 4.71 2.00
C ASN A 189 12.47 3.82 1.68
N VAL A 190 12.67 2.64 1.10
CA VAL A 190 11.61 1.67 0.77
C VAL A 190 10.81 1.28 2.02
N PHE A 191 11.43 1.28 3.20
CA PHE A 191 10.75 0.94 4.45
C PHE A 191 9.64 1.94 4.82
N TYR A 192 9.74 3.20 4.40
CA TYR A 192 8.64 4.15 4.55
C TYR A 192 7.39 3.70 3.76
N ALA A 193 7.56 3.10 2.58
CA ALA A 193 6.46 2.58 1.78
C ALA A 193 5.95 1.23 2.32
N VAL A 194 6.87 0.33 2.70
CA VAL A 194 6.56 -1.01 3.24
C VAL A 194 5.77 -0.95 4.53
N PHE A 195 6.05 0.01 5.42
CA PHE A 195 5.37 0.12 6.71
C PHE A 195 4.23 1.15 6.73
N PHE A 196 3.87 1.73 5.58
CA PHE A 196 2.75 2.66 5.49
C PHE A 196 1.82 2.36 4.29
N ALA A 197 2.30 2.53 3.07
CA ALA A 197 1.49 2.35 1.88
C ALA A 197 1.10 0.88 1.63
N ALA A 198 2.05 -0.05 1.73
CA ALA A 198 1.78 -1.46 1.46
C ALA A 198 0.67 -2.06 2.36
N PRO A 199 0.65 -1.81 3.69
CA PRO A 199 -0.42 -2.28 4.56
C PRO A 199 -1.77 -1.65 4.20
N ILE A 200 -1.81 -0.35 3.88
CA ILE A 200 -3.04 0.30 3.42
C ILE A 200 -3.57 -0.40 2.16
N PHE A 201 -2.71 -0.65 1.16
CA PHE A 201 -3.11 -1.33 -0.07
C PHE A 201 -3.63 -2.76 0.18
N ILE A 202 -2.96 -3.54 1.04
CA ILE A 202 -3.42 -4.87 1.45
C ILE A 202 -4.81 -4.78 2.05
N TRP A 203 -5.02 -3.90 3.03
CA TRP A 203 -6.30 -3.82 3.72
C TRP A 203 -7.43 -3.36 2.80
N LEU A 204 -7.16 -2.45 1.86
CA LEU A 204 -8.13 -2.09 0.82
C LEU A 204 -8.50 -3.27 -0.08
N HIS A 205 -7.54 -4.10 -0.49
CA HIS A 205 -7.80 -5.33 -1.25
C HIS A 205 -8.62 -6.35 -0.45
N LEU A 206 -8.29 -6.55 0.83
CA LEU A 206 -9.01 -7.48 1.71
C LEU A 206 -10.45 -7.01 1.97
N ILE A 207 -10.67 -5.71 2.23
CA ILE A 207 -12.01 -5.14 2.42
C ILE A 207 -12.82 -5.26 1.13
N SER A 208 -12.19 -4.99 -0.01
CA SER A 208 -12.78 -5.14 -1.34
C SER A 208 -13.23 -6.60 -1.59
N LEU A 209 -12.38 -7.59 -1.33
CA LEU A 209 -12.73 -9.01 -1.43
C LEU A 209 -13.86 -9.40 -0.46
N TYR A 210 -13.81 -8.91 0.78
CA TYR A 210 -14.86 -9.14 1.76
C TYR A 210 -16.22 -8.65 1.28
N LYS A 211 -16.28 -7.47 0.65
CA LYS A 211 -17.52 -6.94 0.06
C LYS A 211 -18.03 -7.80 -1.09
N VAL A 212 -17.16 -8.16 -2.03
CA VAL A 212 -17.50 -9.05 -3.16
C VAL A 212 -18.09 -10.38 -2.63
N TYR A 213 -17.46 -10.98 -1.61
CA TYR A 213 -17.96 -12.20 -0.98
C TYR A 213 -19.36 -12.00 -0.37
N LYS A 214 -19.54 -10.94 0.43
CA LYS A 214 -20.82 -10.64 1.07
C LYS A 214 -21.94 -10.41 0.08
N ASP A 215 -21.67 -9.71 -1.02
CA ASP A 215 -22.68 -9.43 -2.04
C ASP A 215 -23.01 -10.67 -2.88
N SER A 216 -22.05 -11.57 -3.10
CA SER A 216 -22.31 -12.86 -3.77
C SER A 216 -23.29 -13.75 -2.99
N LYS A 217 -23.23 -13.72 -1.64
CA LYS A 217 -24.13 -14.49 -0.76
C LYS A 217 -25.55 -13.93 -0.65
N LYS A 218 -25.78 -12.67 -1.01
CA LYS A 218 -27.14 -12.10 -1.01
C LYS A 218 -27.96 -12.48 -2.25
N VAL A 219 -27.28 -12.98 -3.28
CA VAL A 219 -27.89 -13.33 -4.58
C VAL A 219 -28.11 -14.85 -4.72
N SER A 220 -27.53 -15.65 -3.80
CA SER A 220 -27.75 -17.10 -3.66
C SER A 220 -28.88 -17.42 -2.69
#